data_AF-A0A830EC25-F1
#
_entry.id   AF-A0A830EC25-F1
#
_cell.length_a   1.000
_cell.length_b   1.000
_cell.length_c   1.000
_cell.angle_alpha   90.00
_cell.angle_beta   90.00
_cell.angle_gamma   90.00
#
_symmetry.space_group_name_H-M   'P 1'
#
loop_
_entity.id
_entity.type
_entity.pdbx_description
1 polymer ?
#
loop_
_entity_poly.entity_id
_entity_poly.type
_entity_poly.pdbx_seq_one_letter_code
_entity_poly.pdbx_strand_id
1 'polypeptide(L)'
;MRLRKLALLLAVVGLVCLPAPVYLPALADATSPPPQTSQSYRAEPVTLANHSDIEHIVRRHGRSVSISVHQVSQRYSADEYRAPNETRETLAAAMRNGTARTTAAGAQADLRAIARNNTYVHDAYGEREQYYRFSVRENGSVVTARNTTLRRVANTTVERSAYSYENLSPAARETVDGVLRNSSDDDFGYRPRVNDAFVDRLPALVEKEGTLYSITAYAHVDDFGFGAALVVGLGVAGVGAVLLLVGGAVYAIAWWRE
;
A
#
# COMPACT_ATOMS: atom_id res chain seq x y z
N MET A 1 -50.59 13.40 36.78
CA MET A 1 -50.82 12.70 35.47
C MET A 1 -49.99 13.20 34.25
N ARG A 2 -49.99 14.50 33.86
CA ARG A 2 -49.21 14.97 32.68
C ARG A 2 -47.68 14.88 32.85
N LEU A 3 -47.16 15.19 34.04
CA LEU A 3 -45.73 15.12 34.38
C LEU A 3 -45.17 13.69 34.33
N ARG A 4 -45.97 12.69 34.75
CA ARG A 4 -45.59 11.27 34.68
C ARG A 4 -45.47 10.77 33.24
N LYS A 5 -46.38 11.19 32.35
CA LYS A 5 -46.31 10.87 30.92
C LYS A 5 -45.08 11.50 30.25
N LEU A 6 -44.76 12.75 30.61
CA LEU A 6 -43.55 13.43 30.15
C LEU A 6 -42.28 12.70 30.62
N ALA A 7 -42.22 12.33 31.91
CA ALA A 7 -41.09 11.59 32.47
C ALA A 7 -40.87 10.22 31.79
N LEU A 8 -41.96 9.49 31.54
CA LEU A 8 -41.92 8.22 30.80
C LEU A 8 -41.43 8.42 29.37
N LEU A 9 -41.87 9.47 28.68
CA LEU A 9 -41.42 9.78 27.33
C LEU A 9 -39.92 10.12 27.29
N LEU A 10 -39.42 10.91 28.25
CA LEU A 10 -38.00 11.20 28.39
C LEU A 10 -37.18 9.92 28.66
N ALA A 11 -37.70 9.03 29.51
CA ALA A 11 -37.05 7.77 29.82
C ALA A 11 -36.99 6.83 28.60
N VAL A 12 -38.08 6.71 27.83
CA VAL A 12 -38.13 5.88 26.62
C VAL A 12 -37.17 6.42 25.55
N VAL A 13 -37.18 7.72 25.29
CA VAL A 13 -36.25 8.34 24.34
C VAL A 13 -34.80 8.16 24.81
N GLY A 14 -34.54 8.36 26.10
CA GLY A 14 -33.21 8.14 26.67
C GLY A 14 -32.71 6.70 26.53
N LEU A 15 -33.59 5.72 26.73
CA LEU A 15 -33.28 4.30 26.60
C LEU A 15 -32.97 3.90 25.14
N VAL A 16 -33.63 4.52 24.16
CA VAL A 16 -33.34 4.32 22.72
C VAL A 16 -32.01 4.95 22.31
N CYS A 17 -31.63 6.08 22.93
CA CYS A 17 -30.38 6.77 22.66
C CYS A 17 -29.16 6.05 23.26
N LEU A 18 -29.28 5.33 24.38
CA LEU A 18 -28.16 4.65 25.05
C LEU A 18 -27.39 3.66 24.16
N PRO A 19 -28.02 2.76 23.37
CA PRO A 19 -27.29 1.84 22.51
C PRO A 19 -26.82 2.47 21.17
N ALA A 20 -26.94 3.79 20.98
CA ALA A 20 -26.48 4.48 19.77
C ALA A 20 -25.02 4.22 19.37
N PRO A 21 -24.06 4.06 20.29
CA PRO A 21 -22.69 3.67 19.95
C PRO A 21 -22.58 2.30 19.27
N VAL A 22 -23.61 1.45 19.38
CA VAL A 22 -23.63 0.11 18.77
C VAL A 22 -24.31 0.14 17.40
N TYR A 23 -25.49 0.74 17.30
CA TYR A 23 -26.27 0.67 16.05
C TYR A 23 -25.92 1.75 15.02
N LEU A 24 -25.43 2.93 15.42
CA LEU A 24 -25.06 3.97 14.46
C LEU A 24 -23.82 3.62 13.64
N PRO A 25 -22.75 3.02 14.21
CA PRO A 25 -21.65 2.50 13.40
C PRO A 25 -22.12 1.40 12.43
N ALA A 26 -22.97 0.47 12.87
CA ALA A 26 -23.50 -0.59 12.02
C ALA A 26 -24.35 -0.05 10.84
N LEU A 27 -25.15 0.99 11.08
CA LEU A 27 -25.91 1.68 10.03
C LEU A 27 -25.00 2.46 9.08
N ALA A 28 -23.95 3.09 9.61
CA ALA A 28 -22.95 3.77 8.81
C ALA A 28 -22.22 2.77 7.91
N ASP A 29 -21.79 1.62 8.42
CA ASP A 29 -21.15 0.58 7.61
C ASP A 29 -22.07 0.04 6.50
N ALA A 30 -23.38 -0.08 6.77
CA ALA A 30 -24.36 -0.56 5.80
C ALA A 30 -24.68 0.43 4.68
N THR A 31 -24.45 1.73 4.89
CA THR A 31 -24.84 2.80 3.96
C THR A 31 -23.67 3.59 3.39
N SER A 32 -22.48 3.39 3.96
CA SER A 32 -21.27 4.06 3.50
C SER A 32 -20.80 3.52 2.16
N PRO A 33 -20.17 4.36 1.33
CA PRO A 33 -19.44 3.86 0.17
C PRO A 33 -18.35 2.88 0.62
N PRO A 34 -17.88 1.99 -0.29
CA PRO A 34 -16.79 1.07 0.00
C PRO A 34 -15.58 1.80 0.61
N PRO A 35 -14.87 1.17 1.55
CA PRO A 35 -13.77 1.80 2.25
C PRO A 35 -12.66 2.23 1.27
N GLN A 36 -11.98 3.31 1.62
CA GLN A 36 -10.77 3.73 0.93
C GLN A 36 -9.59 2.83 1.27
N THR A 37 -8.62 2.75 0.38
CA THR A 37 -7.35 2.06 0.67
C THR A 37 -6.62 2.77 1.80
N SER A 38 -5.85 2.01 2.59
CA SER A 38 -4.96 2.59 3.61
C SER A 38 -3.78 3.36 3.03
N GLN A 39 -3.50 3.19 1.74
CA GLN A 39 -2.49 3.96 1.02
C GLN A 39 -3.14 5.11 0.26
N SER A 40 -2.51 6.29 0.28
CA SER A 40 -2.74 7.34 -0.70
C SER A 40 -1.67 7.30 -1.79
N TYR A 41 -2.04 7.72 -2.99
CA TYR A 41 -1.18 7.68 -4.16
C TYR A 41 -1.00 9.07 -4.75
N ARG A 42 0.22 9.33 -5.22
CA ARG A 42 0.60 10.54 -5.96
C ARG A 42 1.28 10.13 -7.27
N ALA A 43 1.10 10.94 -8.30
CA ALA A 43 1.70 10.80 -9.60
C ALA A 43 2.72 11.93 -9.85
N GLU A 44 3.94 11.56 -10.22
CA GLU A 44 5.00 12.50 -10.61
C GLU A 44 5.33 12.29 -12.09
N PRO A 45 5.43 13.35 -12.91
CA PRO A 45 5.92 13.22 -14.28
C PRO A 45 7.39 12.80 -14.25
N VAL A 46 7.75 11.80 -15.05
CA VAL A 46 9.12 11.27 -15.14
C VAL A 46 9.54 11.13 -16.60
N THR A 47 10.83 11.34 -16.89
CA THR A 47 11.36 11.20 -18.24
C THR A 47 12.62 10.35 -18.31
N LEU A 48 12.74 9.54 -19.37
CA LEU A 48 13.95 8.77 -19.68
C LEU A 48 15.13 9.64 -20.17
N ALA A 49 14.91 10.95 -20.35
CA ALA A 49 15.96 11.92 -20.66
C ALA A 49 16.74 12.38 -19.41
N ASN A 50 16.12 12.35 -18.23
CA ASN A 50 16.71 12.81 -16.97
C ASN A 50 17.29 11.62 -16.20
N HIS A 51 18.53 11.72 -15.73
CA HIS A 51 19.19 10.65 -14.99
C HIS A 51 18.50 10.33 -13.66
N SER A 52 18.06 11.35 -12.93
CA SER A 52 17.37 11.14 -11.64
C SER A 52 16.05 10.39 -11.84
N ASP A 53 15.26 10.77 -12.84
CA ASP A 53 14.01 10.09 -13.17
C ASP A 53 14.23 8.62 -13.57
N ILE A 54 15.30 8.32 -14.32
CA ILE A 54 15.71 6.95 -14.65
C ILE A 54 15.95 6.15 -13.36
N GLU A 55 16.72 6.69 -12.40
CA GLU A 55 16.95 6.03 -11.10
C GLU A 55 15.64 5.82 -10.34
N HIS A 56 14.77 6.83 -10.31
CA HIS A 56 13.45 6.75 -9.68
C HIS A 56 12.57 5.66 -10.31
N ILE A 57 12.53 5.55 -11.64
CA ILE A 57 11.80 4.50 -12.37
C ILE A 57 12.34 3.12 -12.02
N VAL A 58 13.66 2.92 -12.06
CA VAL A 58 14.26 1.61 -11.79
C VAL A 58 14.06 1.20 -10.34
N ARG A 59 14.23 2.13 -9.40
CA ARG A 59 14.06 1.85 -7.96
C ARG A 59 12.61 1.52 -7.60
N ARG A 60 11.63 2.24 -8.15
CA ARG A 60 10.22 2.10 -7.76
C ARG A 60 9.47 1.03 -8.55
N HIS A 61 9.81 0.84 -9.83
CA HIS A 61 9.06 -0.01 -10.76
C HIS A 61 9.91 -1.12 -11.41
N GLY A 62 11.23 -1.09 -11.22
CA GLY A 62 12.15 -2.07 -11.78
C GLY A 62 12.13 -3.41 -11.06
N ARG A 63 12.32 -4.49 -11.82
CA ARG A 63 12.48 -5.86 -11.29
C ARG A 63 13.96 -6.18 -11.10
N SER A 64 14.58 -5.48 -10.16
CA SER A 64 16.00 -5.61 -9.83
C SER A 64 16.21 -6.05 -8.39
N VAL A 65 17.11 -7.01 -8.19
CA VAL A 65 17.61 -7.37 -6.85
C VAL A 65 18.94 -6.67 -6.59
N SER A 66 19.09 -6.12 -5.40
CA SER A 66 20.36 -5.56 -4.93
C SER A 66 21.19 -6.64 -4.24
N ILE A 67 22.49 -6.72 -4.54
CA ILE A 67 23.45 -7.49 -3.74
C ILE A 67 23.91 -6.64 -2.54
N SER A 68 23.00 -5.91 -1.89
CA SER A 68 23.17 -5.47 -0.50
C SER A 68 22.74 -6.61 0.42
N VAL A 69 23.59 -6.96 1.39
CA VAL A 69 23.65 -8.23 2.15
C VAL A 69 22.48 -8.47 3.11
N HIS A 70 21.26 -8.02 2.81
CA HIS A 70 20.06 -8.28 3.63
C HIS A 70 18.93 -8.98 2.87
N GLN A 71 18.95 -9.00 1.52
CA GLN A 71 17.96 -9.75 0.72
C GLN A 71 18.47 -11.11 0.25
N VAL A 72 19.72 -11.43 0.58
CA VAL A 72 20.35 -12.74 0.40
C VAL A 72 20.90 -13.23 1.76
N SER A 73 20.32 -12.80 2.88
CA SER A 73 20.58 -13.38 4.20
C SER A 73 19.62 -14.54 4.42
N GLN A 74 20.12 -15.63 4.99
CA GLN A 74 19.38 -16.87 5.25
C GLN A 74 17.98 -16.62 5.83
N ARG A 75 16.98 -17.35 5.30
CA ARG A 75 15.69 -17.59 5.96
C ARG A 75 15.81 -18.64 7.09
N TYR A 76 17.03 -19.06 7.45
CA TYR A 76 17.32 -20.12 8.42
C TYR A 76 18.70 -19.95 9.09
N SER A 77 18.82 -19.08 10.09
CA SER A 77 19.56 -19.33 11.34
C SER A 77 19.53 -18.08 12.20
N ALA A 78 19.29 -18.26 13.49
CA ALA A 78 19.01 -17.18 14.43
C ALA A 78 20.26 -16.45 14.96
N ASP A 79 21.48 -16.84 14.58
CA ASP A 79 22.65 -16.50 15.41
C ASP A 79 23.90 -15.96 14.69
N GLU A 80 23.94 -15.84 13.35
CA GLU A 80 25.11 -15.24 12.66
C GLU A 80 24.72 -14.26 11.54
N TYR A 81 24.71 -12.98 11.90
CA TYR A 81 24.37 -11.83 11.03
C TYR A 81 25.32 -11.62 9.81
N ARG A 82 26.32 -12.49 9.57
CA ARG A 82 27.39 -12.29 8.57
C ARG A 82 27.95 -13.57 7.92
N ALA A 83 27.21 -14.68 7.86
CA ALA A 83 27.70 -15.86 7.14
C ALA A 83 27.80 -15.62 5.61
N PRO A 84 28.86 -16.09 4.92
CA PRO A 84 28.98 -16.03 3.46
C PRO A 84 27.80 -16.77 2.81
N ASN A 85 26.99 -16.08 1.99
CA ASN A 85 25.93 -16.75 1.25
C ASN A 85 26.45 -17.15 -0.14
N GLU A 86 26.53 -18.45 -0.40
CA GLU A 86 26.91 -19.02 -1.70
C GLU A 86 26.08 -18.47 -2.88
N THR A 87 24.82 -18.09 -2.65
CA THR A 87 23.99 -17.37 -3.64
C THR A 87 24.62 -16.05 -4.05
N ARG A 88 25.10 -15.26 -3.07
CA ARG A 88 25.78 -13.99 -3.30
C ARG A 88 27.10 -14.21 -4.03
N GLU A 89 27.89 -15.19 -3.60
CA GLU A 89 29.16 -15.50 -4.26
C GLU A 89 28.95 -15.93 -5.71
N THR A 90 27.93 -16.75 -5.98
CA THR A 90 27.58 -17.18 -7.33
C THR A 90 27.13 -16.00 -8.20
N LEU A 91 26.29 -15.09 -7.68
CA LEU A 91 25.88 -13.89 -8.39
C LEU A 91 27.07 -12.96 -8.67
N ALA A 92 27.92 -12.71 -7.67
CA ALA A 92 29.11 -11.87 -7.81
C ALA A 92 30.14 -12.50 -8.78
N ALA A 93 30.32 -13.80 -8.74
CA ALA A 93 31.16 -14.53 -9.71
C ALA A 93 30.58 -14.44 -11.12
N ALA A 94 29.25 -14.57 -11.28
CA ALA A 94 28.60 -14.41 -12.57
C ALA A 94 28.72 -12.98 -13.10
N MET A 95 28.63 -11.96 -12.24
CA MET A 95 28.81 -10.56 -12.62
C MET A 95 30.23 -10.27 -13.08
N ARG A 96 31.24 -10.82 -12.40
CA ARG A 96 32.66 -10.66 -12.77
C ARG A 96 33.03 -11.45 -14.02
N ASN A 97 32.58 -12.69 -14.14
CA ASN A 97 33.05 -13.63 -15.16
C ASN A 97 32.04 -13.86 -16.31
N GLY A 98 30.86 -13.23 -16.25
CA GLY A 98 29.75 -13.45 -17.17
C GLY A 98 28.91 -14.70 -16.87
N THR A 99 29.50 -15.71 -16.20
CA THR A 99 28.81 -16.94 -15.79
C THR A 99 29.42 -17.51 -14.51
N ALA A 100 28.60 -18.18 -13.70
CA ALA A 100 29.02 -18.94 -12.54
C ALA A 100 28.17 -20.21 -12.36
N ARG A 101 28.71 -21.19 -11.65
CA ARG A 101 28.03 -22.42 -11.29
C ARG A 101 28.03 -22.63 -9.79
N THR A 102 26.96 -23.21 -9.26
CA THR A 102 26.86 -23.65 -7.86
C THR A 102 26.24 -25.04 -7.75
N THR A 103 26.78 -25.85 -6.83
CA THR A 103 26.27 -27.18 -6.49
C THR A 103 25.44 -27.18 -5.21
N ALA A 104 25.40 -26.08 -4.45
CA ALA A 104 24.63 -26.01 -3.21
C ALA A 104 23.13 -25.89 -3.48
N ALA A 105 22.37 -26.84 -2.94
CA ALA A 105 20.93 -26.91 -3.11
C ALA A 105 20.20 -25.64 -2.60
N GLY A 106 20.70 -25.05 -1.51
CA GLY A 106 20.17 -23.79 -0.96
C GLY A 106 20.33 -22.63 -1.96
N ALA A 107 21.54 -22.46 -2.50
CA ALA A 107 21.81 -21.42 -3.48
C ALA A 107 20.99 -21.60 -4.78
N GLN A 108 20.82 -22.84 -5.24
CA GLN A 108 19.97 -23.14 -6.39
C GLN A 108 18.50 -22.79 -6.15
N ALA A 109 17.98 -23.02 -4.94
CA ALA A 109 16.62 -22.64 -4.57
C ALA A 109 16.45 -21.11 -4.54
N ASP A 110 17.39 -20.39 -3.94
CA ASP A 110 17.39 -18.93 -3.86
C ASP A 110 17.49 -18.30 -5.25
N LEU A 111 18.44 -18.76 -6.09
CA LEU A 111 18.62 -18.27 -7.45
C LEU A 111 17.36 -18.47 -8.30
N ARG A 112 16.66 -19.61 -8.15
CA ARG A 112 15.37 -19.83 -8.81
C ARG A 112 14.31 -18.85 -8.29
N ALA A 113 14.24 -18.60 -6.98
CA ALA A 113 13.30 -17.65 -6.41
C ALA A 113 13.57 -16.22 -6.90
N ILE A 114 14.83 -15.81 -6.90
CA ILE A 114 15.27 -14.51 -7.39
C ILE A 114 14.95 -14.38 -8.88
N ALA A 115 15.23 -15.39 -9.70
CA ALA A 115 14.97 -15.37 -11.15
C ALA A 115 13.48 -15.35 -11.53
N ARG A 116 12.58 -15.86 -10.69
CA ARG A 116 11.13 -15.73 -10.92
C ARG A 116 10.66 -14.28 -10.87
N ASN A 117 11.21 -13.52 -9.93
CA ASN A 117 10.72 -12.18 -9.62
C ASN A 117 11.61 -11.06 -10.19
N ASN A 118 12.88 -11.33 -10.49
CA ASN A 118 13.84 -10.31 -10.91
C ASN A 118 14.44 -10.63 -12.28
N THR A 119 14.65 -9.59 -13.08
CA THR A 119 15.35 -9.68 -14.38
C THR A 119 16.77 -9.13 -14.30
N TYR A 120 17.02 -8.23 -13.35
CA TYR A 120 18.29 -7.56 -13.18
C TYR A 120 18.86 -7.79 -11.78
N VAL A 121 20.18 -7.76 -11.68
CA VAL A 121 20.94 -7.73 -10.44
C VAL A 121 21.90 -6.56 -10.49
N HIS A 122 22.11 -5.86 -9.38
CA HIS A 122 23.09 -4.78 -9.29
C HIS A 122 23.86 -4.86 -7.97
N ASP A 123 25.08 -4.34 -7.99
CA ASP A 123 25.91 -4.20 -6.80
C ASP A 123 25.71 -2.81 -6.20
N ALA A 124 25.07 -2.75 -5.02
CA ALA A 124 24.82 -1.50 -4.32
C ALA A 124 26.07 -0.90 -3.64
N TYR A 125 27.17 -1.67 -3.53
CA TYR A 125 28.41 -1.21 -2.90
C TYR A 125 29.59 -1.16 -3.88
N GLY A 126 29.36 -1.45 -5.16
CA GLY A 126 30.39 -1.31 -6.18
C GLY A 126 30.81 0.15 -6.34
N GLU A 127 32.06 0.40 -6.73
CA GLU A 127 32.57 1.77 -7.03
C GLU A 127 31.74 2.50 -8.09
N ARG A 128 30.97 1.75 -8.89
CA ARG A 128 29.99 2.25 -9.85
C ARG A 128 28.75 1.38 -9.77
N GLU A 129 27.57 2.01 -9.74
CA GLU A 129 26.30 1.29 -9.82
C GLU A 129 26.18 0.64 -11.20
N GLN A 130 26.38 -0.67 -11.25
CA GLN A 130 26.35 -1.46 -12.47
C GLN A 130 25.23 -2.48 -12.41
N TYR A 131 24.39 -2.47 -13.44
CA TYR A 131 23.29 -3.40 -13.59
C TYR A 131 23.72 -4.55 -14.48
N TYR A 132 23.22 -5.74 -14.17
CA TYR A 132 23.44 -6.94 -14.93
C TYR A 132 22.11 -7.62 -15.20
N ARG A 133 21.82 -7.91 -16.46
CA ARG A 133 20.73 -8.82 -16.80
C ARG A 133 21.18 -10.22 -16.47
N PHE A 134 20.52 -10.88 -15.52
CA PHE A 134 20.88 -12.24 -15.13
C PHE A 134 19.87 -13.25 -15.66
N SER A 135 20.32 -14.49 -15.84
CA SER A 135 19.44 -15.62 -16.10
C SER A 135 19.95 -16.84 -15.37
N VAL A 136 19.02 -17.66 -14.89
CA VAL A 136 19.30 -18.86 -14.13
C VAL A 136 18.84 -20.07 -14.95
N ARG A 137 19.72 -21.05 -15.12
CA ARG A 137 19.52 -22.27 -15.91
C ARG A 137 19.83 -23.51 -15.09
N GLU A 138 19.61 -24.67 -15.67
CA GLU A 138 19.96 -25.98 -15.08
C GLU A 138 19.43 -26.10 -13.63
N ASN A 139 18.13 -25.78 -13.45
CA ASN A 139 17.45 -25.85 -12.15
C ASN A 139 18.11 -25.04 -11.02
N GLY A 140 18.77 -23.92 -11.33
CA GLY A 140 19.41 -23.07 -10.33
C GLY A 140 20.92 -23.18 -10.30
N SER A 141 21.52 -24.18 -10.96
CA SER A 141 22.95 -24.45 -10.85
C SER A 141 23.83 -23.54 -11.70
N VAL A 142 23.28 -22.90 -12.73
CA VAL A 142 24.03 -22.00 -13.63
C VAL A 142 23.41 -20.62 -13.63
N VAL A 143 24.24 -19.61 -13.37
CA VAL A 143 23.86 -18.19 -13.46
C VAL A 143 24.71 -17.53 -14.52
N THR A 144 24.08 -16.81 -15.44
CA THR A 144 24.78 -15.92 -16.37
C THR A 144 24.40 -14.49 -16.05
N ALA A 145 25.36 -13.57 -16.03
CA ALA A 145 25.11 -12.15 -15.84
C ALA A 145 25.76 -11.34 -16.98
N ARG A 146 24.99 -10.47 -17.62
CA ARG A 146 25.47 -9.61 -18.71
C ARG A 146 25.32 -8.16 -18.31
N ASN A 147 26.42 -7.41 -18.36
CA ASN A 147 26.43 -5.99 -18.03
C ASN A 147 25.39 -5.24 -18.89
N THR A 148 24.64 -4.34 -18.25
CA THR A 148 23.66 -3.46 -18.86
C THR A 148 23.71 -2.08 -18.21
N THR A 149 23.39 -1.06 -18.98
CA THR A 149 23.28 0.32 -18.48
C THR A 149 21.97 0.52 -17.72
N LEU A 150 21.95 1.39 -16.71
CA LEU A 150 20.75 1.82 -16.00
C LEU A 150 19.65 2.31 -16.96
N ARG A 151 20.00 3.11 -17.99
CA ARG A 151 19.03 3.57 -19.01
C ARG A 151 18.32 2.42 -19.72
N ARG A 152 19.05 1.35 -20.08
CA ARG A 152 18.45 0.16 -20.70
C ARG A 152 17.51 -0.58 -19.73
N VAL A 153 17.84 -0.61 -18.44
CA VAL A 153 16.94 -1.16 -17.40
C VAL A 153 15.66 -0.33 -17.33
N ALA A 154 15.77 1.00 -17.24
CA ALA A 154 14.61 1.90 -17.22
C ALA A 154 13.74 1.76 -18.47
N ASN A 155 14.32 1.77 -19.68
CA ASN A 155 13.57 1.57 -20.92
C ASN A 155 12.81 0.25 -20.90
N THR A 156 13.46 -0.85 -20.50
CA THR A 156 12.82 -2.17 -20.44
C THR A 156 11.70 -2.21 -19.38
N THR A 157 11.88 -1.50 -18.27
CA THR A 157 10.85 -1.35 -17.23
C THR A 157 9.64 -0.59 -17.77
N VAL A 158 9.84 0.55 -18.45
CA VAL A 158 8.76 1.34 -19.06
C VAL A 158 8.04 0.52 -20.12
N GLU A 159 8.76 -0.07 -21.09
CA GLU A 159 8.18 -0.86 -22.17
C GLU A 159 7.31 -2.04 -21.69
N ARG A 160 7.61 -2.61 -20.52
CA ARG A 160 6.89 -3.77 -19.97
C ARG A 160 5.79 -3.42 -18.99
N SER A 161 5.97 -2.36 -18.22
CA SER A 161 5.15 -2.08 -17.04
C SER A 161 4.33 -0.81 -17.16
N ALA A 162 4.61 0.06 -18.15
CA ALA A 162 3.81 1.25 -18.36
C ALA A 162 2.45 0.90 -18.98
N TYR A 163 1.39 1.33 -18.32
CA TYR A 163 0.04 1.25 -18.85
C TYR A 163 -0.23 2.46 -19.74
N SER A 164 -0.67 2.23 -20.97
CA SER A 164 -1.21 3.31 -21.79
C SER A 164 -2.58 3.72 -21.28
N TYR A 165 -2.75 4.98 -20.89
CA TYR A 165 -4.01 5.52 -20.38
C TYR A 165 -5.17 5.31 -21.36
N GLU A 166 -4.91 5.41 -22.66
CA GLU A 166 -5.92 5.18 -23.70
C GLU A 166 -6.40 3.73 -23.80
N ASN A 167 -5.65 2.77 -23.27
CA ASN A 167 -6.07 1.37 -23.23
C ASN A 167 -6.76 1.00 -21.90
N LEU A 168 -6.87 1.93 -20.96
CA LEU A 168 -7.58 1.72 -19.71
C LEU A 168 -9.09 1.81 -19.92
N SER A 169 -9.84 1.00 -19.16
CA SER A 169 -11.29 1.11 -19.09
C SER A 169 -11.71 2.47 -18.51
N PRO A 170 -12.93 2.97 -18.80
CA PRO A 170 -13.39 4.25 -18.26
C PRO A 170 -13.27 4.37 -16.74
N ALA A 171 -13.62 3.30 -16.00
CA ALA A 171 -13.48 3.27 -14.54
C ALA A 171 -12.01 3.31 -14.08
N ALA A 172 -11.09 2.64 -14.80
CA ALA A 172 -9.66 2.69 -14.48
C ALA A 172 -9.07 4.08 -14.77
N ARG A 173 -9.52 4.73 -15.84
CA ARG A 173 -9.14 6.12 -16.17
C ARG A 173 -9.60 7.08 -15.07
N GLU A 174 -10.81 6.92 -14.54
CA GLU A 174 -11.32 7.73 -13.44
C GLU A 174 -10.44 7.61 -12.17
N THR A 175 -10.00 6.40 -11.82
CA THR A 175 -9.05 6.18 -10.72
C THR A 175 -7.73 6.90 -10.97
N VAL A 176 -7.14 6.74 -12.17
CA VAL A 176 -5.88 7.40 -12.54
C VAL A 176 -6.03 8.92 -12.54
N ASP A 177 -7.12 9.46 -13.07
CA ASP A 177 -7.40 10.89 -13.07
C ASP A 177 -7.65 11.43 -11.65
N GLY A 178 -8.22 10.61 -10.77
CA GLY A 178 -8.29 10.89 -9.34
C GLY A 178 -6.91 11.07 -8.74
N VAL A 179 -5.97 10.15 -9.02
CA VAL A 179 -4.57 10.28 -8.59
C VAL A 179 -3.94 11.55 -9.16
N LEU A 180 -3.98 11.74 -10.48
CA LEU A 180 -3.33 12.87 -11.16
C LEU A 180 -3.83 14.23 -10.65
N ARG A 181 -5.14 14.39 -10.43
CA ARG A 181 -5.72 15.64 -9.94
C ARG A 181 -5.30 16.00 -8.52
N ASN A 182 -5.13 15.01 -7.64
CA ASN A 182 -4.74 15.22 -6.24
C ASN A 182 -3.23 15.01 -6.03
N SER A 183 -2.43 15.22 -7.08
CA SER A 183 -0.97 15.03 -7.05
C SER A 183 -0.18 16.34 -6.84
N SER A 184 -0.83 17.44 -6.46
CA SER A 184 -0.16 18.69 -6.11
C SER A 184 0.63 18.58 -4.80
N ASP A 185 1.68 19.40 -4.65
CA ASP A 185 2.62 19.34 -3.53
C ASP A 185 1.96 19.49 -2.15
N ASP A 186 0.88 20.27 -2.06
CA ASP A 186 0.16 20.55 -0.80
C ASP A 186 -0.92 19.51 -0.41
N ASP A 187 -1.15 18.47 -1.23
CA ASP A 187 -2.25 17.52 -1.01
C ASP A 187 -1.76 16.15 -0.50
N PHE A 188 -2.57 15.46 0.30
CA PHE A 188 -2.23 14.15 0.91
C PHE A 188 -2.24 12.99 -0.10
N GLY A 189 -2.39 13.28 -1.40
CA GLY A 189 -2.56 12.29 -2.46
C GLY A 189 -4.00 11.77 -2.55
N TYR A 190 -4.27 10.99 -3.59
CA TYR A 190 -5.59 10.37 -3.79
C TYR A 190 -5.67 9.00 -3.11
N ARG A 191 -6.75 8.77 -2.36
CA ARG A 191 -7.09 7.45 -1.80
C ARG A 191 -8.24 6.83 -2.59
N PRO A 192 -7.96 5.89 -3.52
CA PRO A 192 -9.02 5.17 -4.21
C PRO A 192 -9.76 4.24 -3.24
N ARG A 193 -10.95 3.80 -3.61
CA ARG A 193 -11.69 2.76 -2.87
C ARG A 193 -11.13 1.39 -3.15
N VAL A 194 -11.27 0.48 -2.20
CA VAL A 194 -10.76 -0.90 -2.32
C VAL A 194 -11.29 -1.66 -3.54
N ASN A 195 -12.44 -1.24 -4.08
CA ASN A 195 -13.08 -1.84 -5.24
C ASN A 195 -13.03 -0.95 -6.51
N ASP A 196 -12.36 0.20 -6.46
CA ASP A 196 -12.17 1.02 -7.65
C ASP A 196 -11.32 0.23 -8.67
N ALA A 197 -11.63 0.39 -9.96
CA ALA A 197 -10.84 -0.26 -10.99
C ALA A 197 -9.39 0.25 -10.95
N PHE A 198 -8.42 -0.61 -11.30
CA PHE A 198 -6.98 -0.29 -11.37
C PHE A 198 -6.24 -0.22 -10.02
N VAL A 199 -6.94 -0.24 -8.89
CA VAL A 199 -6.32 -0.16 -7.55
C VAL A 199 -5.38 -1.32 -7.26
N ASP A 200 -5.73 -2.52 -7.73
CA ASP A 200 -4.93 -3.74 -7.63
C ASP A 200 -3.61 -3.68 -8.40
N ARG A 201 -3.46 -2.69 -9.31
CA ARG A 201 -2.26 -2.48 -10.13
C ARG A 201 -1.34 -1.39 -9.60
N LEU A 202 -1.75 -0.66 -8.56
CA LEU A 202 -0.94 0.39 -7.95
C LEU A 202 0.11 -0.21 -7.00
N PRO A 203 1.32 0.36 -6.90
CA PRO A 203 1.87 1.48 -7.68
C PRO A 203 2.17 1.11 -9.14
N ALA A 204 2.07 2.08 -10.06
CA ALA A 204 2.14 1.82 -11.50
C ALA A 204 2.82 2.97 -12.28
N LEU A 205 3.31 2.64 -13.48
CA LEU A 205 3.67 3.62 -14.51
C LEU A 205 2.48 3.80 -15.46
N VAL A 206 2.08 5.04 -15.74
CA VAL A 206 0.99 5.33 -16.68
C VAL A 206 1.44 6.38 -17.68
N GLU A 207 1.28 6.10 -18.97
CA GLU A 207 1.52 7.06 -20.05
C GLU A 207 0.20 7.71 -20.47
N LYS A 208 0.12 9.03 -20.32
CA LYS A 208 -1.05 9.84 -20.70
C LYS A 208 -0.56 11.05 -21.52
N GLU A 209 -1.14 11.23 -22.71
CA GLU A 209 -0.84 12.37 -23.59
C GLU A 209 0.67 12.56 -23.88
N GLY A 210 1.42 11.45 -24.00
CA GLY A 210 2.87 11.46 -24.24
C GLY A 210 3.72 11.81 -23.02
N THR A 211 3.11 12.00 -21.85
CA THR A 211 3.80 12.16 -20.56
C THR A 211 3.73 10.85 -19.77
N LEU A 212 4.88 10.38 -19.29
CA LEU A 212 4.97 9.22 -18.41
C LEU A 212 4.84 9.68 -16.96
N TYR A 213 3.87 9.13 -16.26
CA TYR A 213 3.62 9.38 -14.84
C TYR A 213 4.02 8.16 -14.01
N SER A 214 4.77 8.42 -12.94
CA SER A 214 5.10 7.45 -11.91
C SER A 214 4.12 7.58 -10.75
N ILE A 215 3.17 6.66 -10.66
CA ILE A 215 2.19 6.60 -9.57
C ILE A 215 2.76 5.76 -8.43
N THR A 216 2.86 6.36 -7.25
CA THR A 216 3.51 5.73 -6.09
C THR A 216 2.72 5.98 -4.83
N ALA A 217 2.78 5.03 -3.88
CA ALA A 217 2.25 5.25 -2.54
C ALA A 217 2.99 6.43 -1.89
N TYR A 218 2.23 7.39 -1.38
CA TYR A 218 2.74 8.65 -0.84
C TYR A 218 2.61 8.69 0.69
N ALA A 219 1.42 8.37 1.21
CA ALA A 219 1.17 8.30 2.64
C ALA A 219 0.37 7.04 3.00
N HIS A 220 0.55 6.62 4.25
CA HIS A 220 -0.28 5.61 4.88
C HIS A 220 -1.27 6.31 5.82
N VAL A 221 -2.54 5.96 5.72
CA VAL A 221 -3.58 6.41 6.63
C VAL A 221 -4.06 5.21 7.43
N ASP A 222 -3.79 5.25 8.74
CA ASP A 222 -4.39 4.35 9.69
C ASP A 222 -5.85 4.75 9.89
N ASP A 223 -6.78 4.04 9.25
CA ASP A 223 -8.19 4.11 9.61
C ASP A 223 -8.36 3.39 10.95
N PHE A 224 -8.18 4.12 12.05
CA PHE A 224 -8.63 3.65 13.36
C PHE A 224 -10.15 3.49 13.27
N GLY A 225 -10.62 2.23 13.30
CA GLY A 225 -12.00 1.80 13.04
C GLY A 225 -13.10 2.33 13.97
N PHE A 226 -12.83 3.39 14.72
CA PHE A 226 -13.81 4.16 15.47
C PHE A 226 -14.11 5.45 14.69
N GLY A 227 -14.77 5.29 13.54
CA GLY A 227 -15.10 6.39 12.65
C GLY A 227 -16.01 7.45 13.31
N ALA A 228 -16.26 8.55 12.60
CA ALA A 228 -17.14 9.64 13.05
C ALA A 228 -18.51 9.17 13.57
N ALA A 229 -19.03 8.05 13.03
CA ALA A 229 -20.27 7.42 13.49
C ALA A 229 -20.23 6.95 14.95
N LEU A 230 -19.09 6.47 15.46
CA LEU A 230 -18.96 6.13 16.88
C LEU A 230 -19.00 7.39 17.75
N VAL A 231 -18.31 8.45 17.34
CA VAL A 231 -18.29 9.73 18.08
C VAL A 231 -19.69 10.32 18.16
N VAL A 232 -20.43 10.30 17.04
CA VAL A 232 -21.84 10.67 17.00
C VAL A 232 -22.67 9.76 17.91
N GLY A 233 -22.45 8.45 17.87
CA GLY A 233 -23.10 7.48 18.76
C GLY A 233 -22.87 7.74 20.24
N LEU A 234 -21.65 8.08 20.63
CA LEU A 234 -21.31 8.47 22.01
C LEU A 234 -22.02 9.76 22.42
N GLY A 235 -22.09 10.75 21.51
CA GLY A 235 -22.85 11.98 21.74
C GLY A 235 -24.34 11.70 21.97
N VAL A 236 -24.95 10.85 21.15
CA VAL A 236 -26.35 10.44 21.29
C VAL A 236 -26.59 9.67 22.60
N ALA A 237 -25.68 8.76 22.98
CA ALA A 237 -25.76 8.07 24.27
C ALA A 237 -25.67 9.04 25.46
N GLY A 238 -24.81 10.06 25.37
CA GLY A 238 -24.71 11.12 26.37
C GLY A 238 -26.03 11.87 26.55
N VAL A 239 -26.69 12.26 25.45
CA VAL A 239 -28.04 12.84 25.50
C VAL A 239 -29.03 11.87 26.14
N GLY A 240 -28.95 10.58 25.81
CA GLY A 240 -29.81 9.55 26.38
C GLY A 240 -29.68 9.42 27.89
N ALA A 241 -28.44 9.46 28.42
CA ALA A 241 -28.17 9.45 29.85
C ALA A 241 -28.77 10.69 30.55
N VAL A 242 -28.64 11.88 29.95
CA VAL A 242 -29.24 13.11 30.49
C VAL A 242 -30.77 13.00 30.53
N LEU A 243 -31.40 12.48 29.47
CA LEU A 243 -32.85 12.31 29.41
C LEU A 243 -33.37 11.32 30.46
N LEU A 244 -32.61 10.26 30.76
CA LEU A 244 -32.94 9.31 31.84
C LEU A 244 -32.84 9.96 33.22
N LEU A 245 -31.79 10.76 33.47
CA LEU A 245 -31.61 11.47 34.74
C LEU A 245 -32.71 12.52 34.95
N VAL A 246 -32.99 13.34 33.94
CA VAL A 246 -34.06 14.36 33.98
C VAL A 246 -35.42 13.68 34.10
N GLY A 247 -35.69 12.61 33.34
CA GLY A 247 -36.92 11.83 33.43
C GLY A 247 -37.12 11.24 34.82
N GLY A 248 -36.07 10.66 35.42
CA GLY A 248 -36.08 10.14 36.79
C GLY A 248 -36.35 11.22 37.84
N ALA A 249 -35.70 12.37 37.73
CA ALA A 249 -35.92 13.52 38.62
C ALA A 249 -37.35 14.06 38.51
N VAL A 250 -37.86 14.26 37.30
CA VAL A 250 -39.25 14.71 37.05
C VAL A 250 -40.26 13.69 37.57
N TYR A 251 -39.99 12.39 37.41
CA TYR A 251 -40.83 11.33 37.95
C TYR A 251 -40.86 11.35 39.48
N ALA A 252 -39.70 11.46 40.14
CA ALA A 252 -39.59 11.55 41.60
C ALA A 252 -40.31 12.79 42.16
N ILE A 253 -40.15 13.95 41.52
CA ILE A 253 -40.86 15.19 41.89
C ILE A 253 -42.39 15.02 41.75
N ALA A 254 -42.84 14.39 40.66
CA ALA A 254 -44.26 14.12 40.43
C ALA A 254 -44.83 13.02 41.35
N TRP A 255 -43.98 12.24 41.99
CA TRP A 255 -44.37 11.24 42.99
C TRP A 255 -44.43 11.85 44.39
N TRP A 256 -43.53 12.79 44.73
CA TRP A 256 -43.54 13.52 46.01
C TRP A 256 -44.63 14.59 46.13
N ARG A 257 -45.17 15.07 45.00
CA ARG A 257 -46.21 16.12 44.95
C ARG A 257 -47.64 15.59 44.81
N GLU A 258 -47.81 14.29 44.61
CA GLU A 258 -49.11 13.59 44.71
C GLU A 258 -49.22 12.96 46.10
#